data_AF-A0A093EU47-F1
#
_entry.id   AF-A0A093EU47-F1
#
_cell.length_a   1.000
_cell.length_b   1.000
_cell.length_c   1.000
_cell.angle_alpha   90.00
_cell.angle_beta   90.00
_cell.angle_gamma   90.00
#
_symmetry.space_group_name_H-M   'P 1'
#
loop_
_entity.id
_entity.type
_entity.pdbx_description
1 polymer ?
#
loop_
_entity_poly.entity_id
_entity_poly.type
_entity_poly.pdbx_seq_one_letter_code
_entity_poly.pdbx_strand_id
1 'polypeptide(L)'
;SPTSCQPNGAHEEALQDEIEQLKQKDLALDQEIAQLLSEGYSLEELEKHISLLHEYNDIKDAGQMLLGKLAVIRGVTTKQLYPEYDLELSD
;
A
#
# COMPACT_ATOMS: atom_id res chain seq x y z
N SER A 1 7.42 13.03 64.51
CA SER A 1 7.18 13.17 63.06
C SER A 1 8.49 13.40 62.35
N PRO A 2 8.78 12.65 61.27
CA PRO A 2 9.46 13.27 60.15
C PRO A 2 8.70 12.99 58.85
N THR A 3 8.51 14.08 58.11
CA THR A 3 7.94 14.15 56.77
C THR A 3 8.82 13.37 55.81
N SER A 4 8.28 12.29 55.23
CA SER A 4 8.92 11.58 54.12
C SER A 4 8.81 12.46 52.88
N CYS A 5 9.95 13.03 52.47
CA CYS A 5 10.09 13.79 51.24
C CYS A 5 9.65 12.92 50.06
N GLN A 6 8.56 13.31 49.41
CA GLN A 6 8.00 12.54 48.28
C GLN A 6 8.82 12.79 47.01
N PRO A 7 9.18 11.72 46.27
CA PRO A 7 9.71 11.82 44.91
C PRO A 7 8.61 12.05 43.84
N ASN A 8 7.35 12.26 44.25
CA ASN A 8 6.19 12.28 43.36
C ASN A 8 6.18 13.45 42.37
N GLY A 9 6.68 14.64 42.74
CA GLY A 9 6.62 15.83 41.88
C GLY A 9 7.44 15.70 40.59
N ALA A 10 8.64 15.10 40.68
CA ALA A 10 9.49 14.88 39.50
C ALA A 10 8.91 13.81 38.55
N HIS A 11 8.15 12.85 39.09
CA HIS A 11 7.45 11.86 38.28
C HIS A 11 6.21 12.46 37.61
N GLU A 12 5.48 13.35 38.28
CA GLU A 12 4.35 14.07 37.69
C GLU A 12 4.78 15.04 36.57
N GLU A 13 5.89 15.77 36.75
CA GLU A 13 6.47 16.61 35.68
C GLU A 13 6.93 15.78 34.48
N ALA A 14 7.62 14.66 34.70
CA ALA A 14 8.04 13.78 33.62
C ALA A 14 6.85 13.21 32.81
N LEU A 15 5.75 12.88 33.49
CA LEU A 15 4.51 12.44 32.83
C LEU A 15 3.84 13.58 32.05
N GLN A 16 3.86 14.82 32.57
CA GLN A 16 3.31 15.98 31.87
C GLN A 16 4.10 16.28 30.60
N ASP A 17 5.43 16.23 30.68
CA ASP A 17 6.31 16.39 29.52
C ASP A 17 6.05 15.29 28.46
N GLU A 18 5.85 14.05 28.88
CA GLU A 18 5.50 12.94 27.98
C GLU A 18 4.14 13.15 27.30
N ILE A 19 3.13 13.61 28.05
CA ILE A 19 1.81 13.95 27.50
C ILE A 19 1.94 15.06 26.44
N GLU A 20 2.74 16.09 26.71
CA GLU A 20 2.92 17.20 25.79
C GLU A 20 3.64 16.75 24.51
N GLN A 21 4.67 15.90 24.64
CA GLN A 21 5.34 15.30 23.49
C GLN A 21 4.41 14.42 22.65
N LEU A 22 3.55 13.63 23.29
CA LEU A 22 2.56 12.80 22.58
C LEU A 22 1.56 13.65 21.81
N LYS A 23 1.06 14.75 22.40
CA LYS A 23 0.17 15.69 21.70
C LYS A 23 0.84 16.36 20.51
N GLN A 24 2.11 16.74 20.63
CA GLN A 24 2.86 17.31 19.51
C GLN A 24 3.04 16.32 18.37
N LYS A 25 3.30 15.04 18.69
CA LYS A 25 3.38 13.96 17.68
C LYS A 25 2.02 13.73 17.01
N ASP A 26 0.95 13.71 17.78
CA ASP A 26 -0.42 13.55 17.27
C ASP A 26 -0.76 14.65 16.26
N LEU A 27 -0.47 15.91 16.61
CA LEU A 27 -0.68 17.05 15.71
C LEU A 27 0.17 16.97 14.44
N ALA A 28 1.43 16.52 14.54
CA ALA A 28 2.29 16.36 13.38
C ALA A 28 1.78 15.27 12.43
N LEU A 29 1.28 14.15 12.98
CA LEU A 29 0.68 13.06 12.21
C LEU A 29 -0.60 13.52 11.52
N ASP A 30 -1.46 14.27 12.19
CA ASP A 30 -2.67 14.83 11.58
C ASP A 30 -2.36 15.76 10.39
N GLN A 31 -1.28 16.54 10.48
CA GLN A 31 -0.82 17.39 9.38
C GLN A 31 -0.31 16.56 8.19
N GLU A 32 0.44 15.49 8.44
CA GLU A 32 0.93 14.58 7.40
C GLU A 32 -0.23 13.85 6.70
N ILE A 33 -1.22 13.39 7.46
CA ILE A 33 -2.44 12.78 6.92
C ILE A 33 -3.20 13.79 6.04
N ALA A 34 -3.38 15.02 6.52
CA ALA A 34 -4.05 16.07 5.75
C ALA A 34 -3.31 16.41 4.45
N GLN A 35 -1.97 16.43 4.48
CA GLN A 35 -1.16 16.65 3.29
C GLN A 35 -1.37 15.52 2.26
N LEU A 36 -1.26 14.25 2.68
CA LEU A 36 -1.45 13.10 1.80
C LEU A 36 -2.85 13.10 1.15
N LEU A 37 -3.89 13.42 1.94
CA LEU A 37 -5.25 13.55 1.43
C LEU A 37 -5.38 14.71 0.43
N SER A 38 -4.69 15.83 0.66
CA SER A 38 -4.69 16.98 -0.26
C SER A 38 -3.94 16.71 -1.57
N GLU A 39 -2.93 15.84 -1.54
CA GLU A 39 -2.21 15.34 -2.71
C GLU A 39 -3.04 14.32 -3.52
N GLY A 40 -4.20 13.92 -2.99
CA GLY A 40 -5.16 13.03 -3.66
C GLY A 40 -5.05 11.56 -3.24
N TYR A 41 -4.07 11.21 -2.39
CA TYR A 41 -3.93 9.84 -1.91
C TYR A 41 -5.09 9.48 -1.01
N SER A 42 -5.88 8.49 -1.42
CA SER A 42 -6.97 7.95 -0.62
C SER A 42 -6.89 6.43 -0.58
N LEU A 43 -7.41 5.84 0.52
CA LEU A 43 -7.53 4.39 0.62
C LEU A 43 -8.44 3.80 -0.47
N GLU A 44 -9.48 4.54 -0.86
CA GLU A 44 -10.39 4.15 -1.95
C GLU A 44 -9.67 4.08 -3.30
N GLU A 45 -8.80 5.05 -3.60
CA GLU A 45 -7.97 5.01 -4.81
C GLU A 45 -7.03 3.81 -4.80
N LEU A 46 -6.40 3.51 -3.66
CA LEU A 46 -5.50 2.37 -3.52
C LEU A 46 -6.25 1.04 -3.74
N GLU A 47 -7.41 0.87 -3.11
CA GLU A 47 -8.25 -0.33 -3.27
C GLU A 47 -8.73 -0.49 -4.72
N LYS A 48 -9.06 0.62 -5.38
CA LYS A 48 -9.40 0.63 -6.81
C LYS A 48 -8.23 0.18 -7.67
N HIS A 49 -7.03 0.68 -7.43
CA HIS A 49 -5.83 0.27 -8.17
C HIS A 49 -5.50 -1.21 -7.96
N ILE A 50 -5.63 -1.72 -6.73
CA ILE A 50 -5.45 -3.15 -6.42
C ILE A 50 -6.47 -3.98 -7.19
N SER A 51 -7.73 -3.56 -7.19
CA SER A 51 -8.81 -4.25 -7.91
C SER A 51 -8.57 -4.30 -9.42
N LEU A 52 -8.16 -3.18 -10.02
CA LEU A 52 -7.81 -3.11 -11.45
C LEU A 52 -6.61 -4.00 -11.80
N LEU A 53 -5.62 -4.10 -10.91
CA LEU A 53 -4.47 -4.97 -11.12
C LEU A 53 -4.87 -6.45 -11.09
N HIS A 54 -5.78 -6.84 -10.19
CA HIS A 54 -6.34 -8.19 -10.16
C HIS A 54 -7.13 -8.50 -11.43
N GLU A 55 -8.02 -7.60 -11.86
CA GLU A 55 -8.78 -7.76 -13.09
C GLU A 55 -7.87 -7.88 -14.33
N TYR A 56 -6.83 -7.05 -14.41
CA TYR A 56 -5.81 -7.16 -15.45
C TYR A 56 -5.13 -8.52 -15.46
N ASN A 57 -4.69 -9.01 -14.29
CA ASN A 57 -4.03 -10.31 -14.18
C ASN A 57 -4.97 -11.45 -14.57
N ASP A 58 -6.24 -11.41 -14.15
CA ASP A 58 -7.23 -12.42 -14.51
C ASP A 58 -7.44 -12.49 -16.04
N ILE A 59 -7.57 -11.34 -16.69
CA ILE A 59 -7.69 -11.26 -18.16
C ILE A 59 -6.42 -11.75 -18.84
N LYS A 60 -5.24 -11.33 -18.35
CA LYS A 60 -3.93 -11.74 -18.87
C LYS A 60 -3.78 -13.27 -18.79
N ASP A 61 -4.11 -13.86 -17.66
CA ASP A 61 -3.97 -15.29 -17.41
C ASP A 61 -4.94 -16.11 -18.27
N ALA A 62 -6.19 -15.64 -18.41
CA ALA A 62 -7.15 -16.23 -19.33
C ALA A 62 -6.66 -16.17 -20.79
N GLY A 63 -6.13 -15.02 -21.21
CA GLY A 63 -5.52 -14.83 -22.54
C GLY A 63 -4.33 -15.76 -22.79
N GLN A 64 -3.41 -15.85 -21.83
CA GLN A 64 -2.25 -16.75 -21.91
C GLN A 64 -2.67 -18.23 -21.94
N MET A 65 -3.68 -18.62 -21.17
CA MET A 65 -4.23 -19.98 -21.21
C MET A 65 -4.79 -20.31 -22.60
N LEU A 66 -5.54 -19.40 -23.21
CA LEU A 66 -6.09 -19.57 -24.55
C LEU A 66 -4.99 -19.67 -25.61
N LEU A 67 -3.98 -18.78 -25.54
CA LEU A 67 -2.82 -18.82 -26.42
C LEU A 67 -2.03 -20.12 -26.28
N GLY A 68 -1.86 -20.62 -25.06
CA GLY A 68 -1.21 -21.91 -24.81
C GLY A 68 -1.95 -23.07 -25.48
N LYS A 69 -3.29 -23.11 -25.36
CA LYS A 69 -4.11 -24.12 -26.05
C LYS A 69 -4.02 -24.00 -27.58
N LEU A 70 -4.05 -22.77 -28.09
CA LEU A 70 -3.93 -22.51 -29.52
C LEU A 70 -2.57 -22.93 -30.08
N ALA A 71 -1.49 -22.65 -29.34
CA ALA A 71 -0.13 -23.04 -29.69
C ALA A 71 -0.01 -24.57 -29.82
N VAL A 72 -0.58 -25.32 -28.87
CA VAL A 72 -0.64 -26.79 -28.92
C VAL A 72 -1.37 -27.29 -30.16
N ILE A 73 -2.53 -26.72 -30.48
CA ILE A 73 -3.32 -27.11 -31.66
C ILE A 73 -2.54 -26.85 -32.96
N ARG A 74 -1.82 -25.73 -33.02
CA ARG A 74 -1.03 -25.34 -34.20
C ARG A 74 0.36 -25.99 -34.27
N GLY A 75 0.80 -26.69 -33.22
CA GLY A 75 2.13 -27.26 -33.15
C GLY A 75 3.25 -26.22 -33.10
N VAL A 76 2.95 -25.01 -32.62
CA VAL A 76 3.91 -23.91 -32.46
C VAL A 76 4.10 -23.58 -30.98
N THR A 77 5.08 -22.75 -30.66
CA THR A 77 5.25 -22.21 -29.31
C THR A 77 4.39 -20.97 -29.10
N THR A 78 3.98 -20.70 -27.86
CA THR A 78 3.17 -19.51 -27.53
C THR A 78 3.83 -18.21 -27.97
N LYS A 79 5.17 -18.12 -27.85
CA LYS A 79 5.95 -16.94 -28.29
C LYS A 79 5.83 -16.65 -29.78
N GLN A 80 5.65 -17.68 -30.61
CA GLN A 80 5.48 -17.50 -32.06
C GLN A 80 4.12 -16.92 -32.42
N LEU A 81 3.12 -17.00 -31.53
CA LEU A 81 1.80 -16.40 -31.73
C LEU A 81 1.75 -14.92 -31.35
N TYR A 82 2.66 -14.43 -30.50
CA TYR A 82 2.61 -13.06 -29.97
C TYR A 82 2.58 -11.96 -31.05
N PRO A 83 3.39 -12.03 -32.13
CA PRO A 83 3.30 -11.06 -33.22
C PRO A 83 1.98 -11.08 -33.99
N GLU A 84 1.26 -12.21 -34.00
CA GLU A 84 -0.05 -12.32 -34.68
C GLU A 84 -1.16 -11.62 -33.90
N TYR A 85 -0.98 -11.46 -32.59
CA TYR A 85 -1.96 -10.89 -31.66
C TYR A 85 -1.51 -9.54 -31.09
N ASP A 86 -0.50 -8.92 -31.69
CA ASP A 86 0.04 -7.62 -31.25
C ASP A 86 0.49 -7.61 -29.78
N LEU A 87 1.00 -8.75 -29.31
CA LEU A 87 1.54 -8.90 -27.97
C LEU A 87 3.03 -8.55 -28.01
N GLU A 88 3.39 -7.35 -27.56
CA GLU A 88 4.79 -6.97 -27.39
C GLU A 88 5.40 -7.71 -26.18
N LEU A 89 6.58 -8.29 -26.37
CA LEU A 89 7.41 -8.81 -25.28
C LEU A 89 8.18 -7.66 -24.63
N SER A 90 7.46 -6.75 -24.00
CA SER A 90 8.05 -5.76 -23.10
C SER A 90 7.30 -5.82 -21.79
N ASP A 91 7.78 -6.67 -20.88
CA ASP A 91 7.63 -6.41 -19.45
C ASP A 91 8.51 -5.20 -19.08
#